data_AF-A0A7S2YSZ6-F1
#
_entry.id   AF-A0A7S2YSZ6-F1
#
_cell.length_a   1.000
_cell.length_b   1.000
_cell.length_c   1.000
_cell.angle_alpha   90.00
_cell.angle_beta   90.00
_cell.angle_gamma   90.00
#
_symmetry.space_group_name_H-M   'P 1'
#
loop_
_entity.id
_entity.type
_entity.pdbx_description
1 polymer ?
#
loop_
_entity_poly.entity_id
_entity_poly.type
_entity_poly.pdbx_seq_one_letter_code
_entity_poly.pdbx_strand_id
1 'polypeptide(L)'
;MPAQDGGLGSALVGEKIVIGPRHVAVSKLLGEGGFSYVYLVKELADTAQGGSMNSTDHRASGSGKSSRSGSNGSDGKSKRAGSLGKDQQKAEMVLKVTSILSRQQRDIAEKEAKLLSRLSHPSIIKMYDTCYRTVQEKQKR
;
A
#
# COMPACT_ATOMS: atom_id res chain seq x y z
N MET A 1 -14.59 6.11 33.93
CA MET A 1 -13.26 6.73 33.71
C MET A 1 -12.72 6.20 32.39
N PRO A 2 -12.62 6.99 31.31
CA PRO A 2 -11.96 6.52 30.09
C PRO A 2 -10.46 6.36 30.38
N ALA A 3 -9.94 5.16 30.13
CA ALA A 3 -8.51 4.87 30.26
C ALA A 3 -7.73 5.74 29.26
N GLN A 4 -6.77 6.51 29.76
CA GLN A 4 -5.75 7.13 28.91
C GLN A 4 -4.79 6.02 28.48
N ASP A 5 -5.14 5.31 27.40
CA ASP A 5 -4.30 4.33 26.70
C ASP A 5 -3.15 5.02 25.93
N GLY A 6 -2.40 5.87 26.63
CA GLY A 6 -1.24 6.59 26.11
C GLY A 6 0.05 5.74 26.13
N GLY A 7 -0.05 4.44 25.87
CA GLY A 7 1.13 3.61 25.65
C GLY A 7 1.91 4.11 24.43
N LEU A 8 3.25 4.02 24.46
CA LEU A 8 4.13 4.47 23.36
C LEU A 8 3.69 3.95 21.97
N GLY A 9 2.97 2.82 21.94
CA GLY A 9 2.40 2.23 20.74
C GLY A 9 1.37 3.11 20.01
N SER A 10 0.61 3.99 20.66
CA SER A 10 -0.40 4.82 19.98
C SER A 10 0.17 6.06 19.29
N ALA A 11 1.42 6.44 19.59
CA ALA A 11 2.04 7.69 19.13
C ALA A 11 2.13 7.83 17.61
N LEU A 12 2.15 6.72 16.87
CA LEU A 12 2.22 6.74 15.41
C LEU A 12 0.84 6.77 14.74
N VAL A 13 -0.27 6.55 15.46
CA VAL A 13 -1.60 6.54 14.84
C VAL A 13 -1.96 7.95 14.36
N GLY A 14 -2.29 8.07 13.07
CA GLY A 14 -2.51 9.35 12.39
C GLY A 14 -1.29 9.88 11.62
N GLU A 15 -0.11 9.33 11.87
CA GLU A 15 1.13 9.76 11.21
C GLU A 15 1.22 9.31 9.75
N LYS A 16 1.95 10.10 8.95
CA LYS A 16 2.32 9.75 7.57
C LYS A 16 3.77 9.32 7.54
N ILE A 17 4.02 8.12 7.03
CA ILE A 17 5.33 7.48 7.04
C ILE A 17 5.73 7.16 5.61
N VAL A 18 6.98 7.49 5.26
CA VAL A 18 7.62 7.06 4.02
C VAL A 18 8.48 5.84 4.31
N ILE A 19 8.28 4.77 3.51
CA ILE A 19 8.99 3.49 3.59
C ILE A 19 9.41 3.11 2.17
N GLY A 20 10.69 3.25 1.86
CA GLY A 20 11.17 3.10 0.48
C GLY A 20 10.44 4.08 -0.46
N PRO A 21 9.82 3.61 -1.55
CA PRO A 21 9.04 4.46 -2.46
C PRO A 21 7.59 4.70 -2.00
N ARG A 22 7.15 4.11 -0.88
CA ARG A 22 5.74 4.13 -0.47
C ARG A 22 5.45 5.19 0.57
N HIS A 23 4.35 5.91 0.36
CA HIS A 23 3.77 6.83 1.32
C HIS A 23 2.56 6.16 1.97
N VAL A 24 2.60 5.98 3.30
CA VAL A 24 1.51 5.31 4.03
C VAL A 24 1.02 6.17 5.18
N ALA A 25 -0.28 6.09 5.48
CA ALA A 25 -0.88 6.69 6.66
C ALA A 25 -1.21 5.61 7.69
N VAL A 26 -0.76 5.80 8.93
CA VAL A 26 -1.01 4.89 10.03
C VAL A 26 -2.43 5.07 10.54
N SER A 27 -3.25 4.04 10.39
CA SER A 27 -4.68 4.12 10.71
C SER A 27 -4.99 3.59 12.10
N LYS A 28 -4.35 2.49 12.52
CA LYS A 28 -4.69 1.80 13.77
C LYS A 28 -3.51 0.96 14.29
N LEU A 29 -3.34 0.91 15.61
CA LEU A 29 -2.49 -0.09 16.27
C LEU A 29 -3.22 -1.44 16.31
N LEU A 30 -2.62 -2.48 15.74
CA LEU A 30 -3.17 -3.85 15.70
C LEU A 30 -2.68 -4.71 16.86
N GLY A 31 -1.47 -4.46 17.35
CA GLY A 31 -0.93 -5.21 18.47
C GLY A 31 0.48 -4.78 18.86
N GLU A 32 0.88 -5.22 20.05
CA GLU A 32 2.20 -5.04 20.63
C GLU A 32 2.73 -6.41 21.05
N GLY A 33 4.03 -6.62 20.88
CA GLY A 33 4.70 -7.85 21.29
C GLY A 33 6.20 -7.68 21.38
N GLY A 34 6.77 -7.94 22.56
CA GLY A 34 8.19 -7.76 22.83
C GLY A 34 8.62 -6.30 22.59
N PHE A 35 9.49 -6.09 21.59
CA PHE A 35 10.00 -4.77 21.20
C PHE A 35 9.41 -4.27 19.88
N SER A 36 8.24 -4.79 19.49
CA SER A 36 7.59 -4.48 18.21
C SER A 36 6.16 -4.01 18.38
N TYR A 37 5.78 -3.07 17.52
CA TYR A 37 4.41 -2.59 17.33
C TYR A 37 3.96 -2.91 15.91
N VAL A 38 2.71 -3.33 15.77
CA VAL A 38 2.11 -3.69 14.49
C VAL A 38 0.94 -2.78 14.22
N TYR A 39 0.93 -2.13 13.06
CA TYR A 39 -0.08 -1.14 12.68
C TYR A 39 -0.77 -1.51 11.37
N LEU A 40 -2.04 -1.13 11.26
CA LEU A 40 -2.75 -1.06 9.99
C LEU A 40 -2.39 0.27 9.32
N VAL A 41 -1.97 0.21 8.07
CA VAL A 41 -1.63 1.39 7.28
C VAL A 41 -2.38 1.39 5.95
N LYS A 42 -2.66 2.59 5.44
CA LYS A 42 -3.28 2.81 4.14
C LYS A 42 -2.29 3.48 3.21
N GLU A 43 -2.09 2.92 2.03
CA GLU A 43 -1.26 3.56 1.01
C GLU A 43 -1.89 4.87 0.56
N LEU A 44 -1.11 5.94 0.60
CA LEU A 44 -1.50 7.23 0.07
C LEU A 44 -1.13 7.23 -1.42
N ALA A 45 -2.13 7.20 -2.30
CA ALA A 45 -1.89 7.53 -3.71
C ALA A 45 -1.16 8.87 -3.77
N ASP A 46 -0.03 8.89 -4.48
CA ASP A 46 0.76 10.09 -4.70
C ASP A 46 -0.14 11.18 -5.27
N THR A 47 -0.52 12.13 -4.44
CA THR A 47 -1.17 13.35 -4.91
C THR A 47 -0.10 14.17 -5.61
N ALA A 48 0.04 13.92 -6.92
CA ALA A 48 0.81 14.67 -7.90
C ALA A 48 2.35 14.52 -7.86
N GLN A 49 2.86 13.61 -8.68
CA GLN A 49 3.84 14.01 -9.69
C GLN A 49 3.10 14.05 -11.05
N GLY A 50 3.09 15.22 -11.67
CA GLY A 50 2.13 15.65 -12.69
C GLY A 50 2.09 14.82 -13.97
N GLY A 51 0.92 14.86 -14.61
CA GLY A 51 0.72 14.40 -15.98
C GLY A 51 1.32 15.36 -17.01
N SER A 52 1.70 14.79 -18.17
CA SER A 52 1.85 15.38 -19.51
C SER A 52 2.65 14.34 -20.34
N MET A 53 2.32 13.88 -21.55
CA MET A 53 1.44 14.36 -22.62
C MET A 53 0.95 13.16 -23.46
N ASN A 54 -0.29 13.26 -23.97
CA ASN A 54 -0.74 12.59 -25.18
C ASN A 54 -0.01 13.14 -26.42
N SER A 55 0.17 12.30 -27.46
CA SER A 55 0.33 12.58 -28.91
C SER A 55 1.25 11.51 -29.53
N THR A 56 1.07 10.92 -30.72
CA THR A 56 0.08 10.98 -31.81
C THR A 56 0.48 9.87 -32.79
N ASP A 57 -0.50 9.30 -33.50
CA ASP A 57 -0.43 8.77 -34.87
C ASP A 57 0.58 7.67 -35.26
N HIS A 58 0.05 6.48 -35.53
CA HIS A 58 0.48 5.69 -36.69
C HIS A 58 -0.72 5.27 -37.54
N ARG A 59 -0.77 5.89 -38.72
CA ARG A 59 -1.63 5.63 -39.89
C ARG A 59 -1.40 4.24 -40.51
N ALA A 60 -2.44 3.83 -41.25
CA ALA A 60 -2.45 2.93 -42.42
C ALA A 60 -2.34 1.43 -42.10
N SER A 61 -3.05 0.50 -42.76
CA SER A 61 -3.98 0.52 -43.90
C SER A 61 -4.54 -0.91 -44.00
N GLY A 62 -5.83 -1.11 -44.29
CA GLY A 62 -6.35 -2.46 -44.48
C GLY A 62 -7.79 -2.50 -44.98
N SER A 63 -7.95 -2.33 -46.28
CA SER A 63 -9.17 -2.59 -47.05
C SER A 63 -9.64 -4.05 -46.91
N GLY A 64 -10.91 -4.26 -46.57
CA GLY A 64 -11.52 -5.59 -46.59
C GLY A 64 -13.04 -5.54 -46.46
N LYS A 65 -13.73 -5.47 -47.60
CA LYS A 65 -15.17 -5.69 -47.75
C LYS A 65 -15.53 -7.13 -47.36
N SER A 66 -16.56 -7.32 -46.54
CA SER A 66 -17.58 -8.36 -46.77
C SER A 66 -18.77 -8.18 -45.84
N SER A 67 -19.92 -7.91 -46.46
CA SER A 67 -21.27 -7.98 -45.92
C SER A 67 -21.67 -9.38 -45.47
N ARG A 68 -22.36 -9.52 -44.33
CA ARG A 68 -23.41 -10.52 -44.13
C ARG A 68 -24.35 -10.16 -42.98
N SER A 69 -25.62 -10.04 -43.36
CA SER A 69 -26.82 -9.92 -42.55
C SER A 69 -27.01 -11.11 -41.60
N GLY A 70 -27.45 -10.85 -40.37
CA GLY A 70 -27.91 -11.87 -39.43
C GLY A 70 -28.70 -11.22 -38.28
N SER A 71 -29.98 -11.56 -38.22
CA SER A 71 -31.09 -10.96 -37.47
C SER A 71 -31.20 -11.39 -35.99
N ASN A 72 -31.87 -10.52 -35.22
CA ASN A 72 -32.73 -10.77 -34.04
C ASN A 72 -32.19 -11.54 -32.82
N GLY A 73 -32.10 -10.82 -31.70
CA GLY A 73 -32.03 -11.38 -30.35
C GLY A 73 -32.52 -10.36 -29.32
N SER A 74 -33.58 -10.74 -28.63
CA SER A 74 -34.47 -9.99 -27.74
C SER A 74 -33.88 -9.47 -26.43
N ASP A 75 -34.51 -8.39 -25.95
CA ASP A 75 -34.88 -8.07 -24.56
C ASP A 75 -33.93 -8.39 -23.39
N GLY A 76 -33.53 -7.31 -22.71
CA GLY A 76 -32.92 -7.40 -21.39
C GLY A 76 -32.26 -6.12 -20.92
N LYS A 77 -32.88 -4.94 -21.08
CA LYS A 77 -32.39 -3.69 -20.48
C LYS A 77 -32.63 -3.71 -18.97
N SER A 78 -31.80 -4.44 -18.25
CA SER A 78 -31.61 -4.29 -16.81
C SER A 78 -30.98 -2.91 -16.56
N LYS A 79 -31.80 -1.91 -16.28
CA LYS A 79 -31.32 -0.66 -15.67
C LYS A 79 -30.90 -0.95 -14.23
N ARG A 80 -29.70 -1.52 -14.04
CA ARG A 80 -29.01 -1.48 -12.75
C ARG A 80 -28.45 -0.07 -12.56
N ALA A 81 -29.32 0.82 -12.10
CA ALA A 81 -28.91 2.04 -11.45
C ALA A 81 -28.27 1.66 -10.09
N GLY A 82 -27.01 2.05 -9.90
CA GLY A 82 -26.27 1.75 -8.67
C GLY A 82 -24.76 1.61 -8.85
N SER A 83 -24.13 2.46 -9.68
CA SER A 83 -22.69 2.70 -9.56
C SER A 83 -22.46 3.63 -8.37
N LEU A 84 -22.66 3.10 -7.15
CA LEU A 84 -22.11 3.70 -5.95
C LEU A 84 -20.59 3.64 -6.08
N GLY A 85 -19.93 4.75 -5.75
CA GLY A 85 -18.57 5.09 -6.16
C GLY A 85 -17.59 3.94 -6.09
N LYS A 86 -16.75 3.81 -7.12
CA LYS A 86 -15.46 3.14 -6.98
C LYS A 86 -14.65 3.93 -5.95
N ASP A 87 -14.89 3.67 -4.67
CA ASP A 87 -13.84 3.74 -3.68
C ASP A 87 -12.71 2.92 -4.28
N GLN A 88 -11.69 3.59 -4.79
CA GLN A 88 -10.41 2.96 -5.01
C GLN A 88 -10.00 2.45 -3.63
N GLN A 89 -10.34 1.19 -3.35
CA GLN A 89 -9.93 0.47 -2.16
C GLN A 89 -8.41 0.38 -2.24
N LYS A 90 -7.75 1.46 -1.80
CA LYS A 90 -6.31 1.52 -1.62
C LYS A 90 -5.92 0.35 -0.74
N ALA A 91 -4.91 -0.40 -1.15
CA ALA A 91 -4.51 -1.61 -0.47
C ALA A 91 -4.24 -1.33 1.00
N GLU A 92 -4.97 -2.00 1.88
CA GLU A 92 -4.66 -2.01 3.30
C GLU A 92 -3.44 -2.90 3.52
N MET A 93 -2.47 -2.40 4.28
CA MET A 93 -1.21 -3.07 4.56
C MET A 93 -0.93 -3.07 6.06
N VAL A 94 0.06 -3.88 6.45
CA VAL A 94 0.53 -3.96 7.82
C VAL A 94 1.94 -3.42 7.92
N LEU A 95 2.16 -2.50 8.86
CA LEU A 95 3.48 -1.96 9.21
C LEU A 95 3.93 -2.54 10.55
N LYS A 96 5.07 -3.24 10.55
CA LYS A 96 5.75 -3.66 11.78
C LYS A 96 6.91 -2.71 12.06
N VAL A 97 6.90 -2.08 13.23
CA VAL A 97 8.00 -1.26 13.73
C VAL A 97 8.67 -2.02 14.86
N THR A 98 9.97 -2.26 14.73
CA THR A 98 10.77 -3.00 15.73
C THR A 98 11.89 -2.12 16.24
N SER A 99 12.01 -2.01 17.56
CA SER A 99 13.12 -1.30 18.19
C SER A 99 14.41 -2.11 18.06
N ILE A 100 15.47 -1.50 17.56
CA ILE A 100 16.79 -2.10 17.39
C ILE A 100 17.77 -1.34 18.28
N LEU A 101 18.26 -2.01 19.31
CA LEU A 101 19.13 -1.44 20.35
C LEU A 101 20.59 -1.89 20.21
N SER A 102 20.87 -2.89 19.37
CA SER A 102 22.22 -3.42 19.16
C SER A 102 22.52 -3.77 17.71
N ARG A 103 23.81 -3.85 17.37
CA ARG A 103 24.27 -4.30 16.05
C ARG A 103 23.80 -5.73 15.74
N GLN A 104 23.85 -6.62 16.72
CA GLN A 104 23.38 -7.99 16.55
C GLN A 104 21.88 -8.05 16.21
N GLN A 105 21.05 -7.22 16.86
CA GLN A 105 19.62 -7.12 16.53
C GLN A 105 19.41 -6.57 15.11
N ARG A 106 20.23 -5.61 14.68
CA ARG A 106 20.20 -5.12 13.29
C ARG A 106 20.51 -6.25 12.30
N ASP A 107 21.58 -7.00 12.54
CA ASP A 107 21.99 -8.11 11.65
C ASP A 107 20.89 -9.19 11.54
N ILE A 108 20.19 -9.47 12.64
CA ILE A 108 19.04 -10.39 12.66
C ILE A 108 17.89 -9.82 11.82
N ALA A 109 17.51 -8.56 12.06
CA ALA A 109 16.43 -7.91 11.30
C ALA A 109 16.73 -7.84 9.80
N GLU A 110 17.98 -7.57 9.41
CA GLU A 110 18.42 -7.57 8.01
C GLU A 110 18.30 -8.96 7.37
N LYS A 111 18.69 -10.02 8.10
CA LYS A 111 18.54 -11.40 7.63
C LYS A 111 17.07 -11.79 7.46
N GLU A 112 16.22 -11.43 8.42
CA GLU A 112 14.77 -11.68 8.35
C GLU A 112 14.12 -10.96 7.16
N ALA A 113 14.39 -9.66 6.99
CA ALA A 113 13.89 -8.86 5.87
C ALA A 113 14.35 -9.44 4.53
N LYS A 114 15.63 -9.81 4.40
CA LYS A 114 16.19 -10.40 3.19
C LYS A 114 15.56 -11.76 2.89
N LEU A 115 15.33 -12.60 3.90
CA LEU A 115 14.66 -13.89 3.72
C LEU A 115 13.22 -13.67 3.21
N LEU A 116 12.43 -12.86 3.89
CA LEU A 116 11.03 -12.59 3.53
C LEU A 116 10.88 -11.96 2.13
N SER A 117 11.82 -11.10 1.73
CA SER A 117 11.82 -10.49 0.39
C SER A 117 11.95 -11.49 -0.77
N ARG A 118 12.48 -12.69 -0.50
CA ARG A 118 12.74 -13.74 -1.50
C ARG A 118 11.66 -14.82 -1.52
N LEU A 119 10.80 -14.87 -0.51
CA LEU A 119 9.75 -15.87 -0.40
C LEU A 119 8.51 -15.38 -1.15
N SER A 120 7.98 -16.22 -2.03
CA SER A 120 6.74 -15.96 -2.77
C SER A 120 5.86 -17.20 -2.72
N HIS A 121 5.01 -17.28 -1.71
CA HIS A 121 4.10 -18.41 -1.50
C HIS A 121 2.76 -17.91 -0.92
N PRO A 122 1.59 -18.45 -1.32
CA PRO A 122 0.29 -17.97 -0.84
C PRO A 122 0.11 -18.01 0.68
N SER A 123 0.75 -18.97 1.35
CA SER A 123 0.69 -19.15 2.81
C SER A 123 1.77 -18.37 3.57
N ILE A 124 2.59 -17.56 2.89
CA ILE A 124 3.64 -16.74 3.50
C ILE A 124 3.28 -15.28 3.25
N ILE A 125 3.36 -14.45 4.29
CA ILE A 125 3.10 -13.02 4.16
C ILE A 125 4.06 -12.39 3.14
N LYS A 126 3.50 -11.58 2.24
CA LYS A 126 4.30 -10.85 1.25
C LYS A 126 4.93 -9.61 1.91
N MET A 127 6.25 -9.49 1.81
CA MET A 127 6.96 -8.28 2.18
C MET A 127 6.93 -7.28 1.01
N TYR A 128 6.53 -6.05 1.28
CA TYR A 128 6.49 -4.98 0.28
C TYR A 128 7.79 -4.16 0.29
N ASP A 129 8.14 -3.61 1.44
CA ASP A 129 9.31 -2.76 1.63
C ASP A 129 9.82 -2.83 3.07
N THR A 130 11.08 -2.42 3.28
CA THR A 130 11.71 -2.25 4.60
C THR A 130 12.54 -0.97 4.64
N CYS A 131 12.67 -0.38 5.82
CA CYS A 131 13.56 0.76 6.05
C CYS A 131 14.09 0.78 7.48
N TYR A 132 15.25 1.42 7.69
CA TYR A 132 15.81 1.66 9.01
C TYR A 132 15.83 3.17 9.25
N ARG A 133 15.31 3.60 10.40
CA ARG A 133 15.39 5.00 10.83
C ARG A 133 16.36 5.10 11.98
N THR A 134 17.30 6.04 11.88
CA THR A 134 18.04 6.52 13.03
C THR A 134 17.22 7.63 13.67
N VAL A 135 16.95 7.52 14.96
CA VAL A 135 16.42 8.65 15.72
C VAL A 135 17.56 9.66 15.77
N GLN A 136 17.52 10.70 14.94
CA GLN A 136 18.40 11.83 15.15
C GLN A 136 17.98 12.44 16.49
N GLU A 137 18.84 12.32 17.50
CA GLU A 137 18.66 13.06 18.75
C GLU A 137 18.54 14.53 18.38
N LYS A 138 17.36 15.12 18.58
CA LYS A 138 17.24 16.57 18.64
C LYS A 138 18.12 17.01 19.81
N GLN A 139 19.35 17.41 19.51
CA GLN A 139 20.23 18.12 20.43
C GLN A 139 19.44 19.31 20.97
N LYS A 140 18.99 19.19 22.23
CA LYS A 140 18.53 20.31 23.04
C LYS A 140 19.71 21.29 23.11
N ARG A 141 19.58 22.40 22.38
CA ARG A 141 20.34 23.62 22.66
C ARG A 141 19.75 24.31 23.88
#